data_AF-A0A924CGQ6-F1
#
_entry.id   AF-A0A924CGQ6-F1
#
_cell.length_a   1.000
_cell.length_b   1.000
_cell.length_c   1.000
_cell.angle_alpha   90.00
_cell.angle_beta   90.00
_cell.angle_gamma   90.00
#
_symmetry.space_group_name_H-M   'P 1'
#
loop_
_entity.id
_entity.type
_entity.pdbx_description
1 polymer ?
#
loop_
_entity_poly.entity_id
_entity_poly.type
_entity_poly.pdbx_seq_one_letter_code
_entity_poly.pdbx_strand_id
1 'polypeptide(L)'
;GLDTGRQTIAIINLLNKSMVKNAAIDYSFFTNYEFQKRYPLNALLEAGYRLTVKKDMLCVEIDLRFEPMKRNNIIATHYYFELIVLYGDPSKENSLRVETDQSLLYSFTETYDVVCSMSLQVPKLKPWMLVLKASCMEDNLPAHHPKYYGMKVVEVSKV
;
A
#
# COMPACT_ATOMS: atom_id res chain seq x y z
N GLY A 1 -13.75 15.26 3.03
CA GLY A 1 -14.00 16.48 2.23
C GLY A 1 -12.70 17.12 1.76
N LEU A 2 -12.03 17.89 2.62
CA LEU A 2 -10.86 18.71 2.23
C LEU A 2 -9.56 17.93 1.98
N ASP A 3 -9.34 16.80 2.66
CA ASP A 3 -8.10 16.03 2.50
C ASP A 3 -8.04 15.24 1.18
N THR A 4 -9.19 14.79 0.67
CA THR A 4 -9.28 14.05 -0.60
C THR A 4 -8.87 14.93 -1.78
N GLY A 5 -9.32 16.19 -1.83
CA GLY A 5 -8.94 17.12 -2.90
C GLY A 5 -7.44 17.41 -2.94
N ARG A 6 -6.81 17.59 -1.77
CA ARG A 6 -5.35 17.79 -1.68
C ARG A 6 -4.56 16.56 -2.11
N GLN A 7 -5.02 15.36 -1.74
CA GLN A 7 -4.43 14.11 -2.20
C GLN A 7 -4.54 13.96 -3.72
N THR A 8 -5.72 14.22 -4.29
CA THR A 8 -5.94 14.19 -5.74
C THR A 8 -4.99 15.13 -6.47
N ILE A 9 -4.85 16.38 -6.00
CA ILE A 9 -3.92 17.35 -6.60
C ILE A 9 -2.47 16.84 -6.52
N ALA A 10 -2.06 16.28 -5.38
CA ALA A 10 -0.71 15.74 -5.22
C ALA A 10 -0.43 14.59 -6.21
N ILE A 11 -1.37 13.65 -6.36
CA ILE A 11 -1.28 12.54 -7.31
C ILE A 11 -1.22 13.06 -8.75
N ILE A 12 -2.12 13.98 -9.12
CA ILE A 12 -2.14 14.61 -10.45
C ILE A 12 -0.80 15.31 -10.74
N ASN A 13 -0.24 16.02 -9.78
CA ASN A 13 1.04 16.70 -9.97
C ASN A 13 2.19 15.72 -10.23
N LEU A 14 2.20 14.56 -9.57
CA LEU A 14 3.21 13.52 -9.82
C LEU A 14 3.03 12.88 -11.21
N LEU A 15 1.80 12.60 -11.63
CA LEU A 15 1.49 12.11 -12.97
C LEU A 15 1.87 13.13 -14.05
N ASN A 16 1.55 14.41 -13.85
CA ASN A 16 1.92 15.48 -14.78
C ASN A 16 3.44 15.63 -14.87
N LYS A 17 4.16 15.55 -13.74
CA LYS A 17 5.62 15.59 -13.71
C LYS A 17 6.23 14.45 -14.53
N SER A 18 5.66 13.25 -14.42
CA SER A 18 6.03 12.11 -15.24
C SER A 18 5.85 12.40 -16.73
N MET A 19 4.65 12.83 -17.12
CA MET A 19 4.32 13.07 -18.54
C MET A 19 5.20 14.18 -19.15
N VAL A 20 5.47 15.25 -18.42
CA VAL A 20 6.33 16.35 -18.89
C VAL A 20 7.79 15.92 -19.03
N LYS A 21 8.31 15.10 -18.11
CA LYS A 21 9.71 14.70 -18.11
C LYS A 21 10.03 13.55 -19.06
N ASN A 22 9.15 12.56 -19.14
CA ASN A 22 9.44 11.30 -19.81
C ASN A 22 8.56 11.05 -21.05
N ALA A 23 7.64 11.97 -21.37
CA ALA A 23 6.61 11.82 -22.42
C ALA A 23 5.73 10.56 -22.26
N ALA A 24 5.78 9.93 -21.09
CA ALA A 24 5.09 8.69 -20.75
C ALA A 24 4.83 8.64 -19.24
N ILE A 25 3.98 7.69 -18.83
CA ILE A 25 3.72 7.40 -17.41
C ILE A 25 4.91 6.64 -16.83
N ASP A 26 5.43 7.18 -15.74
CA ASP A 26 6.54 6.71 -14.95
C ASP A 26 6.14 6.85 -13.47
N TYR A 27 5.87 5.71 -12.84
CA TYR A 27 5.52 5.67 -11.44
C TYR A 27 6.72 5.90 -10.51
N SER A 28 7.95 6.04 -11.01
CA SER A 28 9.13 6.35 -10.17
C SER A 28 8.97 7.63 -9.34
N PHE A 29 8.18 8.59 -9.82
CA PHE A 29 7.84 9.80 -9.08
C PHE A 29 6.98 9.55 -7.82
N PHE A 30 6.41 8.36 -7.69
CA PHE A 30 5.65 7.90 -6.52
C PHE A 30 6.50 7.10 -5.53
N THR A 31 7.81 6.95 -5.74
CA THR A 31 8.69 6.22 -4.80
C THR A 31 8.48 6.71 -3.37
N ASN A 32 8.16 5.79 -2.45
CA ASN A 32 7.87 6.08 -1.04
C ASN A 32 6.69 7.04 -0.78
N TYR A 33 5.80 7.24 -1.74
CA TYR A 33 4.65 8.13 -1.57
C TYR A 33 3.68 7.59 -0.50
N GLU A 34 3.41 8.42 0.51
CA GLU A 34 2.43 8.17 1.57
C GLU A 34 1.07 8.78 1.17
N PHE A 35 0.04 7.94 1.06
CA PHE A 35 -1.29 8.43 0.72
C PHE A 35 -1.91 9.17 1.91
N GLN A 36 -1.72 8.69 3.13
CA GLN A 36 -2.19 9.35 4.37
C GLN A 36 -1.05 10.12 5.04
N LYS A 37 -0.66 11.29 4.49
CA LYS A 37 0.47 12.08 5.04
C LYS A 37 0.40 12.41 6.54
N ARG A 38 -0.80 12.53 7.12
CA ARG A 38 -1.02 12.78 8.55
C ARG A 38 -0.86 11.53 9.42
N TYR A 39 -1.11 10.36 8.82
CA TYR A 39 -1.06 9.05 9.47
C TYR A 39 -0.34 8.08 8.51
N PRO A 40 0.96 8.28 8.28
CA PRO A 40 1.72 7.48 7.31
C PRO A 40 1.75 6.01 7.72
N LEU A 41 2.01 5.11 6.77
CA LEU A 41 1.99 3.68 7.05
C LEU A 41 2.89 3.29 8.22
N ASN A 42 4.09 3.89 8.33
CA ASN A 42 5.03 3.62 9.41
C ASN A 42 4.62 4.17 10.79
N ALA A 43 3.58 5.00 10.87
CA ALA A 43 2.97 5.37 12.15
C ALA A 43 2.00 4.30 12.67
N LEU A 44 1.62 3.34 11.82
CA LEU A 44 0.69 2.25 12.12
C LEU A 44 1.38 0.87 12.09
N LEU A 45 2.17 0.58 11.06
CA LEU A 45 2.98 -0.62 10.90
C LEU A 45 4.33 -0.41 11.58
N GLU A 46 4.48 -0.98 12.78
CA GLU A 46 5.70 -0.88 13.60
C GLU A 46 6.76 -1.90 13.19
N ALA A 47 6.32 -3.08 12.74
CA ALA A 47 7.24 -4.05 12.15
C ALA A 47 7.78 -3.56 10.81
N GLY A 48 9.07 -3.78 10.58
CA GLY A 48 9.62 -3.69 9.23
C GLY A 48 8.97 -4.75 8.33
N TYR A 49 8.89 -4.46 7.03
CA TYR A 49 8.56 -5.45 6.01
C TYR A 49 9.77 -5.71 5.12
N ARG A 50 9.85 -6.93 4.59
CA ARG A 50 10.83 -7.29 3.56
C ARG A 50 10.13 -7.39 2.22
N LEU A 51 10.66 -6.68 1.24
CA LEU A 51 10.24 -6.79 -0.14
C LEU A 51 11.25 -7.65 -0.90
N THR A 52 10.76 -8.67 -1.61
CA THR A 52 11.56 -9.47 -2.53
C THR A 52 10.95 -9.43 -3.93
N VAL A 53 11.77 -9.09 -4.92
CA VAL A 53 11.40 -9.11 -6.34
C VAL A 53 12.04 -10.33 -7.00
N LYS A 54 11.23 -11.29 -7.45
CA LYS A 54 11.71 -12.48 -8.19
C LYS A 54 11.02 -12.57 -9.54
N LYS A 55 11.77 -12.29 -10.60
CA LYS A 55 11.26 -12.22 -11.99
C LYS A 55 10.10 -11.22 -12.08
N ASP A 56 8.88 -11.73 -12.03
CA ASP A 56 7.62 -11.03 -12.26
C ASP A 56 6.69 -11.15 -11.06
N MET A 57 7.22 -11.56 -9.91
CA MET A 57 6.48 -11.71 -8.68
C MET A 57 7.11 -10.84 -7.60
N LEU A 58 6.28 -9.99 -7.01
CA LEU A 58 6.61 -9.25 -5.80
C LEU A 58 6.09 -10.02 -4.62
N CYS A 59 6.93 -10.18 -3.61
CA CYS A 59 6.57 -10.79 -2.34
C CYS A 59 6.87 -9.79 -1.22
N VAL A 60 5.88 -9.54 -0.37
CA VAL A 60 6.02 -8.74 0.84
C VAL A 60 5.85 -9.67 2.04
N GLU A 61 6.88 -9.69 2.88
CA GLU A 61 6.92 -10.44 4.13
C GLU A 61 6.85 -9.46 5.31
N ILE A 62 5.94 -9.71 6.25
CA ILE A 62 5.78 -8.96 7.50
C ILE A 62 5.91 -9.94 8.66
N ASP A 63 6.84 -9.67 9.57
CA ASP A 63 7.07 -10.52 10.73
C ASP A 63 6.03 -10.23 11.82
N LEU A 64 5.19 -11.21 12.16
CA LEU A 64 4.12 -11.02 13.14
C LEU A 64 4.56 -11.35 14.59
N ARG A 65 5.83 -11.75 14.79
CA ARG A 65 6.36 -12.13 16.11
C ARG A 65 6.52 -10.97 17.08
N PHE A 66 6.55 -9.74 16.57
CA PHE A 66 6.90 -8.54 17.33
C PHE A 66 5.83 -7.45 17.22
N GLU A 67 4.57 -7.77 17.54
CA GLU A 67 3.43 -6.83 17.53
C GLU A 67 3.48 -5.85 16.34
N PRO A 68 3.23 -6.34 15.11
CA PRO A 68 3.60 -5.62 13.90
C PRO A 68 2.82 -4.31 13.70
N MET A 69 1.74 -4.12 14.45
CA MET A 69 0.78 -3.04 14.26
C MET A 69 0.54 -2.32 15.58
N LYS A 70 0.52 -1.00 15.53
CA LYS A 70 0.18 -0.14 16.64
C LYS A 70 -1.32 -0.18 16.92
N ARG A 71 -1.70 -0.64 18.11
CA ARG A 71 -3.10 -0.56 18.58
C ARG A 71 -3.40 0.84 19.14
N ASN A 72 -3.88 1.74 18.29
CA ASN A 72 -4.19 3.12 18.67
C ASN A 72 -5.39 3.27 19.65
N ASN A 73 -6.26 2.27 19.77
CA ASN A 73 -7.39 2.24 20.71
C ASN A 73 -7.85 0.79 20.94
N ILE A 74 -8.45 0.51 22.10
CA ILE A 74 -9.06 -0.78 22.42
C ILE A 74 -10.18 -1.20 21.45
N ILE A 75 -10.86 -0.26 20.81
CA ILE A 75 -11.89 -0.54 19.79
C ILE A 75 -11.29 -1.22 18.55
N ALA A 76 -10.00 -1.02 18.25
CA ALA A 76 -9.34 -1.79 17.21
C ALA A 76 -9.14 -3.22 17.70
N THR A 77 -9.85 -4.17 17.09
CA THR A 77 -9.88 -5.59 17.49
C THR A 77 -8.93 -6.43 16.66
N HIS A 78 -8.88 -6.17 15.36
CA HIS A 78 -8.07 -6.90 14.41
C HIS A 78 -7.34 -5.98 13.43
N TYR A 79 -6.39 -6.52 12.70
CA TYR A 79 -5.70 -5.88 11.59
C TYR A 79 -5.41 -6.85 10.47
N TYR A 80 -5.22 -6.31 9.28
CA TYR A 80 -4.84 -7.06 8.10
C TYR A 80 -4.04 -6.18 7.14
N PHE A 81 -3.38 -6.81 6.20
CA PHE A 81 -2.58 -6.18 5.18
C PHE A 81 -3.17 -6.42 3.79
N GLU A 82 -3.07 -5.43 2.93
CA GLU A 82 -3.39 -5.56 1.51
C GLU A 82 -2.14 -5.15 0.70
N LEU A 83 -1.80 -5.98 -0.27
CA LEU A 83 -0.85 -5.67 -1.31
C LEU A 83 -1.64 -5.28 -2.56
N ILE A 84 -1.31 -4.13 -3.15
CA ILE A 84 -2.05 -3.58 -4.30
C ILE A 84 -1.04 -3.23 -5.40
N VAL A 85 -1.16 -3.86 -6.57
CA VAL A 85 -0.40 -3.47 -7.76
C VAL A 85 -1.32 -2.64 -8.65
N LEU A 86 -0.89 -1.42 -8.96
CA LEU A 86 -1.55 -0.56 -9.94
C LEU A 86 -0.64 -0.40 -11.16
N TYR A 87 -1.17 -0.63 -12.35
CA TYR A 87 -0.37 -0.64 -13.57
C TYR A 87 -1.13 -0.15 -14.80
N GLY A 88 -0.37 0.27 -15.81
CA GLY A 88 -0.90 0.86 -17.04
C GLY A 88 -0.91 2.38 -17.02
N ASP A 89 -1.64 2.98 -17.96
CA ASP A 89 -1.61 4.41 -18.27
C ASP A 89 -2.95 5.07 -17.92
N PRO A 90 -3.04 5.84 -16.82
CA PRO A 90 -4.29 6.46 -16.40
C PRO A 90 -4.80 7.56 -17.35
N SER A 91 -4.00 8.01 -18.33
CA SER A 91 -4.45 8.95 -19.37
C SER A 91 -5.22 8.29 -20.50
N LYS A 92 -5.17 6.95 -20.60
CA LYS A 92 -5.88 6.16 -21.60
C LYS A 92 -7.11 5.51 -20.98
N GLU A 93 -8.21 5.57 -21.71
CA GLU A 93 -9.46 4.95 -21.30
C GLU A 93 -9.28 3.44 -21.08
N ASN A 94 -9.84 2.91 -19.99
CA ASN A 94 -9.82 1.49 -19.64
C ASN A 94 -8.43 0.83 -19.64
N SER A 95 -7.37 1.61 -19.43
CA SER A 95 -5.98 1.11 -19.51
C SER A 95 -5.34 0.88 -18.14
N LEU A 96 -5.83 1.59 -17.12
CA LEU A 96 -5.44 1.38 -15.73
C LEU A 96 -6.01 0.05 -15.22
N ARG A 97 -5.18 -0.72 -14.54
CA ARG A 97 -5.53 -2.01 -13.93
C ARG A 97 -5.05 -2.04 -12.48
N VAL A 98 -5.77 -2.80 -11.68
CA VAL A 98 -5.47 -3.00 -10.25
C VAL A 98 -5.58 -4.49 -9.96
N GLU A 99 -4.57 -5.03 -9.29
CA GLU A 99 -4.55 -6.38 -8.74
C GLU A 99 -4.25 -6.29 -7.24
N THR A 100 -4.88 -7.16 -6.46
CA THR A 100 -4.79 -7.13 -5.00
C THR A 100 -4.59 -8.52 -4.42
N ASP A 101 -3.76 -8.62 -3.39
CA ASP A 101 -3.65 -9.78 -2.52
C ASP A 101 -3.84 -9.31 -1.08
N GLN A 102 -4.48 -10.12 -0.24
CA GLN A 102 -4.83 -9.73 1.11
C GLN A 102 -4.38 -10.81 2.09
N SER A 103 -3.81 -10.38 3.21
CA SER A 103 -3.47 -11.29 4.29
C SER A 103 -4.71 -11.86 4.97
N LEU A 104 -4.47 -12.84 5.85
CA LEU A 104 -5.44 -13.20 6.87
C LEU A 104 -5.71 -12.01 7.80
N LEU A 105 -6.82 -12.10 8.53
CA LEU A 105 -7.14 -11.18 9.61
C LEU A 105 -6.43 -11.65 10.89
N TYR A 106 -5.73 -10.74 11.56
CA TYR A 106 -4.97 -11.00 12.77
C TYR A 106 -5.55 -10.21 13.94
N SER A 107 -5.67 -10.82 15.11
CA SER A 107 -6.16 -10.18 16.33
C SER A 107 -5.04 -9.42 17.04
N PHE A 108 -5.37 -8.26 17.61
CA PHE A 108 -4.45 -7.54 18.50
C PHE A 108 -4.24 -8.21 19.86
N THR A 109 -5.05 -9.21 20.22
CA THR A 109 -4.95 -9.92 21.51
C THR A 109 -4.28 -11.27 21.41
N GLU A 110 -3.88 -11.69 20.20
CA GLU A 110 -3.21 -12.96 19.94
C GLU A 110 -1.73 -12.73 19.60
N THR A 111 -0.88 -13.67 19.99
CA THR A 111 0.53 -13.70 19.59
C THR A 111 0.71 -14.66 18.44
N TYR A 112 1.44 -14.24 17.41
CA TYR A 112 1.68 -15.03 16.22
C TYR A 112 3.16 -15.37 16.08
N ASP A 113 3.49 -16.65 15.90
CA ASP A 113 4.86 -17.09 15.57
C ASP A 113 5.01 -17.41 14.08
N VAL A 114 4.55 -16.48 13.23
CA VAL A 114 4.54 -16.66 11.77
C VAL A 114 4.98 -15.40 11.04
N VAL A 115 5.41 -15.58 9.80
CA VAL A 115 5.63 -14.50 8.84
C VAL A 115 4.41 -14.41 7.92
N CYS A 116 3.76 -13.25 7.88
CA CYS A 116 2.74 -12.97 6.88
C CYS A 116 3.42 -12.73 5.53
N SER A 117 3.06 -13.51 4.52
CA SER A 117 3.58 -13.37 3.16
C SER A 117 2.42 -13.13 2.20
N MET A 118 2.49 -12.04 1.44
CA MET A 118 1.59 -11.73 0.32
C MET A 118 2.40 -11.64 -0.96
N SER A 119 1.81 -12.02 -2.08
CA SER A 119 2.50 -11.96 -3.36
C SER A 119 1.57 -11.64 -4.52
N LEU A 120 2.07 -10.80 -5.42
CA LEU A 120 1.37 -10.44 -6.64
C LEU A 120 2.29 -10.56 -7.84
N GLN A 121 1.69 -10.92 -8.98
CA GLN A 121 2.37 -10.81 -10.26
C GLN A 121 2.43 -9.33 -10.67
N VAL A 122 3.52 -8.95 -11.33
CA VAL A 122 3.69 -7.61 -11.90
C VAL A 122 3.86 -7.70 -13.41
N PRO A 123 3.34 -6.72 -14.16
CA PRO A 123 3.47 -6.73 -15.61
C PRO A 123 4.90 -6.37 -16.03
N LYS A 124 5.46 -7.13 -16.99
CA LYS A 124 6.81 -6.89 -17.54
C LYS A 124 6.95 -5.61 -18.35
N LEU A 125 5.93 -5.30 -19.15
CA LEU A 125 6.00 -4.31 -20.23
C LEU A 125 5.14 -3.06 -19.94
N LYS A 126 4.62 -2.93 -18.72
CA LYS A 126 3.79 -1.80 -18.32
C LYS A 126 4.39 -1.17 -17.08
N PRO A 127 4.36 0.17 -16.97
CA PRO A 127 4.72 0.83 -15.74
C PRO A 127 3.75 0.40 -14.64
N TRP A 128 4.28 0.16 -13.45
CA TRP A 128 3.50 -0.26 -12.28
C TRP A 128 4.04 0.36 -10.99
N MET A 129 3.17 0.43 -9.98
CA MET A 129 3.53 0.69 -8.60
C MET A 129 2.90 -0.33 -7.67
N LEU A 130 3.64 -0.71 -6.64
CA LEU A 130 3.22 -1.56 -5.55
C LEU A 130 2.89 -0.70 -4.33
N VAL A 131 1.67 -0.84 -3.82
CA VAL A 131 1.20 -0.19 -2.60
C VAL A 131 1.02 -1.25 -1.53
N LEU A 132 1.62 -1.02 -0.36
CA LEU A 132 1.30 -1.76 0.85
C LEU A 132 0.30 -0.95 1.67
N LYS A 133 -0.78 -1.60 2.07
CA LYS A 133 -1.78 -1.05 2.99
C LYS A 133 -1.84 -1.89 4.24
N ALA A 134 -1.90 -1.23 5.38
CA ALA A 134 -2.26 -1.86 6.65
C ALA A 134 -3.58 -1.22 7.12
N SER A 135 -4.51 -2.05 7.59
CA SER A 135 -5.84 -1.60 8.04
C SER A 135 -6.23 -2.31 9.32
N CYS A 136 -6.97 -1.61 10.18
CA CYS A 136 -7.59 -2.20 11.37
C CYS A 136 -9.10 -2.42 11.17
N MET A 137 -9.65 -3.32 11.95
CA MET A 137 -11.09 -3.52 12.13
C MET A 137 -11.52 -2.95 13.48
N GLU A 138 -12.69 -2.31 13.50
CA GLU A 138 -13.44 -1.97 14.71
C GLU A 138 -14.55 -3.02 14.84
N ASP A 139 -14.36 -3.99 15.74
CA ASP A 139 -15.14 -5.22 15.82
C ASP A 139 -15.15 -6.00 14.49
N ASN A 140 -16.28 -6.01 13.78
CA ASN A 140 -16.48 -6.72 12.51
C ASN A 140 -16.51 -5.78 11.30
N LEU A 141 -16.26 -4.49 11.49
CA LEU A 141 -16.31 -3.48 10.43
C LEU A 141 -14.92 -2.87 10.17
N PRO A 142 -14.59 -2.53 8.92
CA PRO A 142 -13.39 -1.76 8.63
C PRO A 142 -13.38 -0.44 9.41
N ALA A 143 -12.27 -0.15 10.08
CA ALA A 143 -12.13 1.07 10.86
C ALA A 143 -12.28 2.32 9.98
N HIS A 144 -13.18 3.23 10.36
CA HIS A 144 -13.50 4.39 9.52
C HIS A 144 -12.48 5.53 9.60
N HIS A 145 -11.81 5.68 10.75
CA HIS A 145 -10.91 6.83 10.97
C HIS A 145 -9.54 6.62 10.27
N PRO A 146 -8.99 7.64 9.57
CA PRO A 146 -7.68 7.58 8.89
C PRO A 146 -6.45 7.24 9.72
N LYS A 147 -6.59 7.09 11.04
CA LYS A 147 -5.49 6.71 11.94
C LYS A 147 -5.36 5.19 12.07
N TYR A 148 -6.35 4.46 11.57
CA TYR A 148 -6.44 3.00 11.65
C TYR A 148 -6.15 2.33 10.30
N TYR A 149 -5.78 3.10 9.29
CA TYR A 149 -5.24 2.58 8.06
C TYR A 149 -4.13 3.47 7.54
N GLY A 150 -3.16 2.88 6.86
CA GLY A 150 -2.07 3.56 6.19
C GLY A 150 -1.76 2.88 4.87
N MET A 151 -1.38 3.66 3.87
CA MET A 151 -1.02 3.19 2.53
C MET A 151 0.23 3.91 2.05
N LYS A 152 1.18 3.11 1.57
CA LYS A 152 2.46 3.61 1.05
C LYS A 152 2.84 2.89 -0.23
N VAL A 153 3.38 3.62 -1.19
CA VAL A 153 4.08 3.03 -2.33
C VAL A 153 5.41 2.45 -1.85
N VAL A 154 5.55 1.13 -1.94
CA VAL A 154 6.71 0.39 -1.44
C VAL A 154 7.69 -0.05 -2.53
N GLU A 155 7.24 -0.10 -3.78
CA GLU A 155 8.09 -0.38 -4.95
C GLU A 155 7.44 0.16 -6.22
N VAL A 156 8.26 0.43 -7.24
CA VAL A 156 7.82 0.92 -8.55
C VAL A 156 8.62 0.25 -9.66
N SER A 157 8.01 0.11 -10.83
CA SER A 157 8.76 -0.27 -12.02
C SER A 157 9.80 0.81 -12.35
N LYS A 158 11.05 0.41 -12.59
CA LYS A 158 12.04 1.30 -13.20
C LYS A 158 11.78 1.33 -14.71
N VAL A 159 11.59 2.52 -15.25
CA VAL A 159 11.53 2.77 -16.71
C VAL A 159 12.93 2.72 -17.29
#